data_AF-A0A8T6ZPZ2-F1
#
_entry.id   AF-A0A8T6ZPZ2-F1
#
_cell.length_a   1.000
_cell.length_b   1.000
_cell.length_c   1.000
_cell.angle_alpha   90.00
_cell.angle_beta   90.00
_cell.angle_gamma   90.00
#
_symmetry.space_group_name_H-M   'P 1'
#
loop_
_entity.id
_entity.type
_entity.pdbx_description
1 polymer ?
#
loop_
_entity_poly.entity_id
_entity_poly.type
_entity_poly.pdbx_seq_one_letter_code
_entity_poly.pdbx_strand_id
1 'polypeptide(L)'
;MISKRVTLTISLSLATGWLIACAAVAPVQEISDARQAIAAAEEADAEQFAPQTLSEAREFLLQAEELIREGSYNLARGDAVRARTWAISALQASQAAQQADAP
;
A
#
# COMPACT_ATOMS: atom_id res chain seq x y z
N MET A 1 43.19 12.28 -18.03
CA MET A 1 42.23 12.58 -19.14
C MET A 1 41.22 11.44 -19.36
N ILE A 2 40.67 10.85 -18.28
CA ILE A 2 39.77 9.68 -18.35
C ILE A 2 38.31 10.05 -18.01
N SER A 3 38.06 11.17 -17.29
CA SER A 3 36.70 11.51 -16.84
C SER A 3 35.77 12.09 -17.92
N LYS A 4 36.28 12.67 -19.01
CA LYS A 4 35.43 13.28 -20.06
C LYS A 4 34.82 12.26 -21.03
N ARG A 5 35.33 11.04 -21.10
CA ARG A 5 34.82 9.97 -21.99
C ARG A 5 33.59 9.29 -21.40
N VAL A 6 33.54 9.17 -20.06
CA VAL A 6 32.42 8.58 -19.31
C VAL A 6 31.19 9.48 -19.35
N THR A 7 31.37 10.81 -19.34
CA THR A 7 30.26 11.76 -19.43
C THR A 7 29.61 11.80 -20.81
N LEU A 8 30.38 11.55 -21.89
CA LEU A 8 29.86 11.67 -23.26
C LEU A 8 28.96 10.49 -23.68
N THR A 9 29.17 9.30 -23.10
CA THR A 9 28.38 8.10 -23.40
C THR A 9 27.03 8.06 -22.67
N ILE A 10 26.83 8.90 -21.65
CA ILE A 10 25.57 8.96 -20.88
C ILE A 10 24.47 9.71 -21.67
N SER A 11 24.82 10.50 -22.69
CA SER A 11 23.84 11.32 -23.44
C SER A 11 23.19 10.63 -24.66
N LEU A 12 23.51 9.37 -25.01
CA LEU A 12 23.09 8.83 -26.32
C LEU A 12 22.57 7.39 -26.31
N SER A 13 22.00 6.88 -25.22
CA SER A 13 21.51 5.50 -25.25
C SER A 13 20.26 5.30 -24.42
N LEU A 14 19.18 4.92 -25.12
CA LEU A 14 18.04 4.14 -24.62
C LEU A 14 17.13 4.91 -23.63
N ALA A 15 15.82 4.99 -23.80
CA ALA A 15 14.88 4.13 -24.52
C ALA A 15 13.61 4.99 -24.72
N THR A 16 13.09 5.17 -25.94
CA THR A 16 12.26 4.18 -26.65
C THR A 16 11.19 3.56 -25.75
N GLY A 17 9.98 4.14 -25.81
CA GLY A 17 8.71 3.43 -25.67
C GLY A 17 8.30 3.00 -24.27
N TRP A 18 7.63 3.90 -23.53
CA TRP A 18 6.70 3.49 -22.48
C TRP A 18 5.27 3.62 -23.01
N LEU A 19 4.88 2.68 -23.88
CA LEU A 19 3.47 2.37 -24.07
C LEU A 19 3.16 1.21 -23.12
N ILE A 20 2.93 1.52 -21.85
CA ILE A 20 2.47 0.52 -20.89
C ILE A 20 1.00 0.25 -21.25
N ALA A 21 0.78 -0.89 -21.88
CA ALA A 21 -0.53 -1.41 -22.19
C ALA A 21 -1.37 -1.49 -20.91
N CYS A 22 -2.57 -0.93 -20.95
CA CYS A 22 -3.57 -1.07 -19.90
C CYS A 22 -4.16 -2.50 -19.95
N ALA A 23 -3.36 -3.49 -19.57
CA ALA A 23 -3.88 -4.79 -19.19
C ALA A 23 -4.24 -4.71 -17.71
N ALA A 24 -5.44 -5.15 -17.33
CA ALA A 24 -5.81 -5.28 -15.92
C ALA A 24 -4.91 -6.36 -15.30
N VAL A 25 -3.83 -5.92 -14.64
CA VAL A 25 -2.90 -6.77 -13.87
C VAL A 25 -3.33 -6.75 -12.40
N ALA A 26 -3.09 -7.87 -11.71
CA ALA A 26 -3.33 -7.99 -10.28
C ALA A 26 -2.69 -6.81 -9.50
N PRO A 27 -3.41 -6.19 -8.55
CA PRO A 27 -2.99 -4.97 -7.85
C PRO A 27 -1.99 -5.27 -6.71
N VAL A 28 -0.82 -5.82 -7.04
CA VAL A 28 0.17 -6.26 -6.05
C VAL A 28 0.68 -5.11 -5.17
N GLN A 29 0.80 -3.91 -5.73
CA GLN A 29 1.25 -2.73 -4.98
C GLN A 29 0.23 -2.33 -3.91
N GLU A 30 -1.05 -2.21 -4.29
CA GLU A 30 -2.10 -1.81 -3.36
C GLU A 30 -2.31 -2.83 -2.23
N ILE A 31 -2.19 -4.13 -2.53
CA ILE A 31 -2.25 -5.18 -1.51
C ILE A 31 -1.05 -5.08 -0.54
N SER A 32 0.15 -4.82 -1.06
CA SER A 32 1.34 -4.62 -0.22
C SER A 32 1.18 -3.41 0.69
N ASP A 33 0.72 -2.28 0.15
CA ASP A 33 0.48 -1.06 0.91
C ASP A 33 -0.58 -1.26 2.01
N ALA A 34 -1.64 -2.01 1.71
CA ALA A 34 -2.68 -2.35 2.69
C ALA A 34 -2.13 -3.21 3.83
N ARG A 35 -1.33 -4.25 3.53
CA ARG A 35 -0.68 -5.10 4.53
C ARG A 35 0.27 -4.32 5.43
N GLN A 36 1.09 -3.44 4.83
CA GLN A 36 2.01 -2.59 5.56
C GLN A 36 1.27 -1.61 6.48
N ALA A 37 0.16 -1.03 6.02
CA ALA A 37 -0.65 -0.14 6.83
C ALA A 37 -1.33 -0.87 8.00
N ILE A 38 -1.84 -2.09 7.78
CA ILE A 38 -2.42 -2.92 8.85
C ILE A 38 -1.35 -3.26 9.89
N ALA A 39 -0.17 -3.72 9.46
CA ALA A 39 0.94 -4.02 10.37
C ALA A 39 1.34 -2.79 11.20
N ALA A 40 1.43 -1.61 10.58
CA ALA A 40 1.73 -0.38 11.30
C ALA A 40 0.65 -0.02 12.35
N ALA A 41 -0.63 -0.25 12.04
CA ALA A 41 -1.72 -0.05 12.99
C ALA A 41 -1.65 -1.04 14.16
N GLU A 42 -1.37 -2.32 13.88
CA GLU A 42 -1.18 -3.36 14.89
C GLU A 42 0.01 -3.04 15.81
N GLU A 43 1.14 -2.60 15.26
CA GLU A 43 2.32 -2.13 16.02
C GLU A 43 2.02 -0.92 16.90
N ALA A 44 1.00 -0.13 16.56
CA ALA A 44 0.53 1.01 17.35
C ALA A 44 -0.59 0.63 18.33
N ASP A 45 -0.81 -0.65 18.62
CA ASP A 45 -1.87 -1.15 19.50
C ASP A 45 -3.29 -0.79 19.06
N ALA A 46 -3.54 -0.72 17.74
CA ALA A 46 -4.88 -0.48 17.22
C ALA A 46 -5.90 -1.57 17.60
N GLU A 47 -5.46 -2.75 18.02
CA GLU A 47 -6.35 -3.76 18.61
C GLU A 47 -6.99 -3.29 19.91
N GLN A 48 -6.29 -2.45 20.68
CA GLN A 48 -6.81 -1.85 21.90
C GLN A 48 -7.56 -0.56 21.62
N PHE A 49 -6.97 0.33 20.83
CA PHE A 49 -7.45 1.71 20.69
C PHE A 49 -8.44 1.92 19.54
N ALA A 50 -8.43 1.05 18.52
CA ALA A 50 -9.30 1.15 17.35
C ALA A 50 -9.72 -0.22 16.78
N PRO A 51 -10.24 -1.16 17.61
CA PRO A 51 -10.47 -2.55 17.20
C PRO A 51 -11.42 -2.69 16.01
N GLN A 52 -12.48 -1.89 15.98
CA GLN A 52 -13.49 -1.92 14.90
C GLN A 52 -12.87 -1.45 13.58
N THR A 53 -12.19 -0.30 13.59
CA THR A 53 -11.50 0.27 12.42
C THR A 53 -10.44 -0.67 11.86
N LEU A 54 -9.67 -1.33 12.73
CA LEU A 54 -8.68 -2.33 12.33
C LEU A 54 -9.34 -3.61 11.78
N SER A 55 -10.46 -4.04 12.34
CA SER A 55 -11.24 -5.17 11.82
C SER A 55 -11.73 -4.89 10.39
N GLU A 56 -12.29 -3.71 10.14
CA GLU A 56 -12.74 -3.32 8.80
C GLU A 56 -11.59 -3.31 7.78
N ALA A 57 -10.40 -2.84 8.19
CA ALA A 57 -9.22 -2.89 7.35
C ALA A 57 -8.86 -4.33 6.93
N ARG A 58 -8.88 -5.26 7.89
CA ARG A 58 -8.60 -6.69 7.64
C ARG A 58 -9.67 -7.35 6.77
N GLU A 59 -10.94 -7.03 6.99
CA GLU A 59 -12.04 -7.52 6.16
C GLU A 59 -11.91 -7.10 4.70
N PHE A 60 -11.61 -5.82 4.44
CA PHE A 60 -11.38 -5.36 3.07
C PHE A 60 -10.14 -5.99 2.43
N LEU A 61 -9.06 -6.22 3.18
CA LEU A 61 -7.89 -6.91 2.64
C LEU A 61 -8.24 -8.36 2.26
N LEU A 62 -8.99 -9.06 3.12
CA LEU A 62 -9.43 -10.43 2.84
C LEU A 62 -10.34 -10.50 1.60
N GLN A 63 -11.27 -9.55 1.45
CA GLN A 63 -12.10 -9.43 0.25
C GLN A 63 -11.26 -9.14 -1.00
N ALA A 64 -10.27 -8.24 -0.91
CA ALA A 64 -9.37 -7.94 -2.00
C ALA A 64 -8.59 -9.17 -2.47
N GLU A 65 -8.10 -9.99 -1.53
CA GLU A 65 -7.38 -11.23 -1.83
C GLU A 65 -8.28 -12.30 -2.47
N GLU A 66 -9.55 -12.39 -2.08
CA GLU A 66 -10.53 -13.25 -2.77
C GLU A 66 -10.79 -12.78 -4.20
N LEU A 67 -11.02 -11.47 -4.38
CA LEU A 67 -11.24 -10.90 -5.70
C LEU A 67 -10.04 -11.10 -6.64
N ILE A 68 -8.81 -11.19 -6.11
CA ILE A 68 -7.63 -11.58 -6.90
C ILE A 68 -7.73 -13.04 -7.35
N ARG A 69 -8.16 -13.97 -6.49
CA ARG A 69 -8.36 -15.39 -6.84
C ARG A 69 -9.42 -15.55 -7.92
N GLU A 70 -10.45 -14.70 -7.89
CA GLU A 70 -11.53 -14.67 -8.88
C GLU A 70 -11.15 -13.96 -10.21
N GLY A 71 -10.00 -13.28 -10.26
CA GLY A 71 -9.59 -12.47 -11.42
C GLY A 71 -10.26 -11.09 -11.50
N SER A 72 -11.03 -10.71 -10.48
CA SER A 72 -11.74 -9.44 -10.34
C SER A 72 -10.82 -8.28 -9.90
N TYR A 73 -9.74 -8.03 -10.64
CA TYR A 73 -8.65 -7.14 -10.21
C TYR A 73 -9.03 -5.68 -9.95
N ASN A 74 -10.02 -5.14 -10.67
CA ASN A 74 -10.48 -3.77 -10.44
C ASN A 74 -11.21 -3.64 -9.09
N LEU A 75 -12.03 -4.62 -8.75
CA LEU A 75 -12.70 -4.69 -7.44
C LEU A 75 -11.66 -4.91 -6.35
N ALA A 76 -10.73 -5.86 -6.56
CA ALA A 76 -9.64 -6.12 -5.62
C ALA A 76 -8.82 -4.86 -5.31
N ARG A 77 -8.53 -4.03 -6.33
CA ARG A 77 -7.80 -2.77 -6.14
C ARG A 77 -8.58 -1.79 -5.27
N GLY A 78 -9.89 -1.68 -5.51
CA GLY A 78 -10.77 -0.85 -4.68
C GLY A 78 -10.76 -1.30 -3.22
N ASP A 79 -10.89 -2.60 -2.99
CA ASP A 79 -10.91 -3.20 -1.66
C ASP A 79 -9.56 -3.03 -0.95
N ALA A 80 -8.44 -3.21 -1.64
CA ALA A 80 -7.11 -2.96 -1.09
C ALA A 80 -6.90 -1.50 -0.68
N VAL A 81 -7.38 -0.53 -1.48
CA VAL A 81 -7.32 0.90 -1.14
C VAL A 81 -8.19 1.21 0.09
N ARG A 82 -9.38 0.60 0.19
CA ARG A 82 -10.22 0.73 1.40
C ARG A 82 -9.51 0.15 2.61
N ALA A 83 -8.96 -1.06 2.53
CA ALA A 83 -8.19 -1.70 3.59
C ALA A 83 -7.07 -0.78 4.11
N ARG A 84 -6.26 -0.23 3.20
CA ARG A 84 -5.20 0.73 3.53
C ARG A 84 -5.74 1.97 4.25
N THR A 85 -6.87 2.51 3.78
CA THR A 85 -7.46 3.73 4.34
C THR A 85 -7.97 3.51 5.76
N TRP A 86 -8.67 2.40 6.00
CA TRP A 86 -9.13 2.00 7.32
C TRP A 86 -7.96 1.73 8.27
N ALA A 87 -6.91 1.05 7.79
CA ALA A 87 -5.70 0.80 8.59
C ALA A 87 -5.00 2.10 9.02
N ILE A 88 -4.86 3.07 8.12
CA ILE A 88 -4.30 4.39 8.46
C ILE A 88 -5.17 5.11 9.50
N SER A 89 -6.51 5.02 9.39
CA SER A 89 -7.40 5.59 10.40
C SER A 89 -7.23 4.92 11.77
N ALA A 90 -7.07 3.60 11.80
CA ALA A 90 -6.83 2.85 13.02
C ALA A 90 -5.49 3.22 13.67
N LEU A 91 -4.43 3.35 12.86
CA LEU A 91 -3.12 3.84 13.30
C LEU A 91 -3.22 5.23 13.94
N GLN A 92 -3.87 6.17 13.26
CA GLN A 92 -4.03 7.55 13.75
C GLN A 92 -4.81 7.62 15.07
N ALA A 93 -5.89 6.85 15.19
CA ALA A 93 -6.66 6.78 16.42
C ALA A 93 -5.81 6.25 17.60
N SER A 94 -4.96 5.26 17.33
CA SER A 94 -4.11 4.65 18.35
C SER A 94 -2.99 5.59 18.79
N GLN A 95 -2.34 6.27 17.84
CA GLN A 95 -1.35 7.31 18.14
C GLN A 95 -1.95 8.46 18.96
N ALA A 96 -3.17 8.89 18.63
CA ALA A 96 -3.86 9.93 19.38
C ALA A 96 -4.17 9.50 20.82
N ALA A 97 -4.60 8.25 21.01
CA ALA A 97 -4.86 7.70 22.34
C ALA A 97 -3.58 7.59 23.19
N GLN A 98 -2.48 7.12 22.59
CA GLN A 98 -1.17 7.05 23.27
C GLN A 98 -0.64 8.43 23.67
N GLN A 99 -0.84 9.45 22.83
CA GLN A 99 -0.46 10.84 23.16
C GLN A 99 -1.30 11.42 24.29
N ALA A 100 -2.58 11.03 24.40
CA ALA A 100 -3.45 11.47 25.47
C ALA A 100 -3.14 10.81 26.82
N ASP A 101 -2.52 9.63 26.82
CA ASP A 101 -2.10 8.89 28.01
C ASP A 101 -0.68 9.26 28.49
N ALA A 102 0.00 10.17 27.78
CA ALA A 102 1.33 10.66 28.17
C ALA A 102 1.22 11.66 29.35
N PRO A 103 2.08 11.53 30.39
CA PRO A 103 2.01 12.32 31.63
C PRO A 103 2.46 13.78 31.51
#